data_AF-A0A9W5Z2H3-F1
#
_entry.id   AF-A0A9W5Z2H3-F1
#
_cell.length_a   1.000
_cell.length_b   1.000
_cell.length_c   1.000
_cell.angle_alpha   90.00
_cell.angle_beta   90.00
_cell.angle_gamma   90.00
#
_symmetry.space_group_name_H-M   'P 1'
#
loop_
_entity.id
_entity.type
_entity.pdbx_description
1 polymer ?
#
loop_
_entity_poly.entity_id
_entity_poly.type
_entity_poly.pdbx_seq_one_letter_code
_entity_poly.pdbx_strand_id
1 'polypeptide(L)' 'MTQRRIARADMSVPSFVSPEARDLIKRLLVLDPEKRISLDEIQRHPWILKHCVKDERTMKRSSGSASSKDAKQ' A
#
# COMPACT_ATOMS: atom_id res chain seq x y z
N MET A 1 20.75 11.43 12.29
CA MET A 1 19.65 12.43 12.23
C MET A 1 18.36 11.92 11.58
N THR A 2 18.39 10.87 10.74
CA THR A 2 17.22 10.32 10.02
C THR A 2 16.28 9.48 10.90
N GLN A 3 16.82 8.67 11.80
CA GLN A 3 16.05 7.74 12.65
C GLN A 3 15.05 8.46 13.58
N ARG A 4 15.41 9.66 14.07
CA ARG A 4 14.51 10.50 14.90
C ARG A 4 13.26 10.97 14.16
N ARG A 5 13.33 11.16 12.84
CA ARG A 5 12.18 11.59 12.03
C ARG A 5 11.25 10.43 11.72
N ILE A 6 11.82 9.25 11.48
CA ILE A 6 11.08 7.99 11.31
C ILE A 6 10.31 7.67 12.60
N ALA A 7 10.95 7.80 13.77
CA ALA A 7 10.35 7.55 15.07
C ALA A 7 9.32 8.60 15.52
N ARG A 8 9.14 9.69 14.78
CA ARG A 8 8.14 10.74 15.09
C ARG A 8 7.03 10.82 14.05
N ALA A 9 7.12 10.03 12.98
CA ALA A 9 6.24 10.16 11.81
C ALA A 9 6.12 11.63 11.33
N ASP A 10 7.19 12.41 11.49
CA ASP A 10 7.17 13.85 11.23
C ASP A 10 7.39 14.09 9.73
N MET A 11 6.29 13.98 8.99
CA MET A 11 6.24 14.14 7.54
C MET A 11 5.26 15.27 7.17
N SER A 12 5.79 16.30 6.52
CA SER A 12 4.97 17.36 5.92
C SER A 12 4.59 16.94 4.50
N VAL A 13 3.29 16.72 4.27
CA VAL A 13 2.76 16.43 2.94
C VAL A 13 2.55 17.76 2.20
N PRO A 14 3.18 17.97 1.04
CA PRO A 14 3.09 19.23 0.32
C PRO A 14 1.70 19.47 -0.28
N SER A 15 1.35 20.75 -0.52
CA SER A 15 0.01 21.19 -0.92
C SER A 15 -0.43 20.77 -2.32
N PHE A 16 0.49 20.34 -3.18
CA PHE A 16 0.16 19.80 -4.51
C PHE A 16 -0.45 18.39 -4.46
N VAL A 17 -0.41 17.74 -3.30
CA VAL A 17 -0.95 16.39 -3.10
C VAL A 17 -2.45 16.50 -2.82
N SER A 18 -3.26 15.71 -3.54
CA SER A 18 -4.70 15.68 -3.32
C SER A 18 -5.04 15.38 -1.85
N PRO A 19 -6.07 16.01 -1.26
CA PRO A 19 -6.43 15.81 0.14
C PRO A 19 -6.68 14.33 0.48
N GLU A 20 -7.25 13.57 -0.47
CA GLU A 20 -7.48 12.13 -0.36
C GLU A 20 -6.17 11.32 -0.29
N ALA A 21 -5.14 11.75 -1.03
CA ALA A 21 -3.82 11.11 -1.05
C ALA A 21 -3.05 11.39 0.24
N ARG A 22 -3.16 12.62 0.74
CA ARG A 22 -2.58 13.04 2.03
C ARG A 22 -3.15 12.22 3.17
N ASP A 23 -4.46 11.94 3.16
CA ASP A 23 -5.10 11.12 4.18
C ASP A 23 -4.55 9.68 4.17
N LEU A 24 -4.44 9.08 2.98
CA LEU A 24 -3.87 7.75 2.81
C LEU A 24 -2.42 7.66 3.34
N ILE A 25 -1.57 8.63 2.99
CA ILE A 25 -0.17 8.68 3.43
C ILE A 25 -0.09 8.80 4.96
N LYS A 26 -0.94 9.62 5.57
CA LYS A 26 -0.98 9.76 7.04
C LYS A 26 -1.40 8.46 7.73
N ARG A 27 -2.35 7.72 7.17
CA ARG A 27 -2.82 6.44 7.72
C ARG A 27 -1.81 5.30 7.52
N LEU A 28 -0.98 5.37 6.48
CA LEU A 28 0.13 4.44 6.24
C LEU A 28 1.33 4.68 7.18
N LEU A 29 1.70 5.94 7.36
CA LEU A 29 2.86 6.36 8.14
C LEU A 29 2.50 6.67 9.60
N VAL A 30 1.77 5.75 10.24
CA VAL A 30 1.45 5.82 11.68
C VAL A 30 2.55 5.13 12.49
N LEU A 31 2.90 5.73 13.63
CA LEU A 31 3.92 5.20 14.54
C LEU A 31 3.49 3.89 15.19
N ASP A 32 2.23 3.85 15.63
CA ASP A 32 1.58 2.66 16.18
C ASP A 32 1.21 1.69 15.05
N PRO A 33 1.77 0.46 15.02
CA PRO A 33 1.43 -0.52 14.01
C PRO A 33 -0.02 -1.00 14.12
N GLU A 34 -0.63 -0.98 15.30
CA GLU A 34 -2.03 -1.37 15.51
C GLU A 34 -3.03 -0.34 14.96
N LYS A 35 -2.63 0.94 14.91
CA LYS A 35 -3.44 2.02 14.31
C LYS A 35 -3.17 2.18 12.81
N ARG A 36 -2.21 1.43 12.27
CA ARG A 36 -1.88 1.45 10.84
C ARG A 36 -3.04 0.82 10.07
N ILE A 37 -3.43 1.48 9.00
CA ILE A 37 -4.46 0.97 8.09
C ILE A 37 -4.07 -0.41 7.53
N SER A 38 -5.02 -1.34 7.54
CA SER A 38 -4.81 -2.68 6.97
C SER A 38 -4.74 -2.65 5.45
N LEU A 39 -4.07 -3.63 4.83
CA LEU A 39 -3.99 -3.73 3.36
C LEU A 39 -5.37 -3.86 2.70
N ASP A 40 -6.35 -4.49 3.36
CA ASP A 40 -7.73 -4.57 2.87
C ASP A 40 -8.41 -3.20 2.85
N GLU A 41 -8.25 -2.41 3.91
CA GLU A 41 -8.77 -1.04 4.00
C GLU A 41 -8.07 -0.09 3.02
N ILE A 42 -6.77 -0.27 2.79
CA ILE A 42 -6.00 0.51 1.81
C ILE A 42 -6.59 0.32 0.41
N GLN A 43 -6.91 -0.93 0.04
CA GLN A 43 -7.50 -1.24 -1.27
C GLN A 43 -8.86 -0.59 -1.48
N ARG A 44 -9.64 -0.43 -0.41
CA ARG A 44 -10.96 0.23 -0.44
C ARG A 44 -10.87 1.75 -0.34
N HIS A 45 -9.68 2.33 -0.19
CA HIS A 45 -9.53 3.77 -0.03
C HIS A 45 -9.88 4.52 -1.32
N PRO A 46 -10.64 5.63 -1.27
CA PRO A 46 -11.08 6.36 -2.45
C PRO A 46 -9.92 6.81 -3.35
N TRP A 47 -8.78 7.16 -2.76
CA TRP A 47 -7.57 7.48 -3.53
C TRP A 47 -7.06 6.29 -4.37
N ILE A 48 -7.03 5.08 -3.80
CA ILE A 48 -6.63 3.87 -4.54
C ILE A 48 -7.67 3.51 -5.60
N LEU A 49 -8.96 3.57 -5.28
CA LEU A 49 -10.02 3.30 -6.24
C LEU A 49 -9.95 4.25 -7.44
N LYS A 50 -9.60 5.51 -7.21
CA LYS A 50 -9.51 6.56 -8.23
C LYS A 50 -8.25 6.47 -9.10
N HIS A 51 -7.13 5.97 -8.56
CA HIS A 51 -5.83 6.01 -9.23
C HIS A 51 -5.23 4.64 -9.58
N CYS A 52 -5.57 3.56 -8.86
CA CYS A 52 -4.95 2.24 -8.99
C CYS A 52 -5.81 1.25 -9.80
N VAL A 53 -7.15 1.39 -9.78
CA VAL A 53 -8.07 0.46 -10.47
C VAL A 53 -7.95 0.52 -12.00
N LYS A 54 -7.30 1.56 -12.55
CA LYS A 54 -7.01 1.67 -13.98
C LYS A 54 -5.72 0.97 -14.44
N ASP A 55 -4.89 0.46 -13.54
CA ASP A 55 -3.64 -0.20 -13.93
C ASP A 55 -3.84 -1.73 -13.93
N GLU A 56 -4.37 -2.24 -15.04
CA GLU A 56 -4.55 -3.66 -15.39
C GLU A 56 -3.24 -4.49 -15.31
N ARG A 57 -2.10 -3.83 -15.07
CA ARG A 57 -0.75 -4.43 -15.06
C ARG A 57 -0.43 -5.22 -13.80
N THR A 58 -1.06 -4.93 -12.65
CA THR A 58 -0.69 -5.55 -11.36
C THR A 58 -1.32 -6.92 -11.12
N MET A 59 -2.49 -7.23 -11.69
CA MET A 59 -3.10 -8.57 -11.53
C MET A 59 -2.45 -9.65 -12.42
N LYS A 60 -1.68 -9.26 -13.44
CA LYS A 60 -1.03 -10.20 -14.38
C LYS A 60 0.33 -10.71 -13.90
N ARG A 61 0.51 -10.96 -12.60
CA ARG A 61 1.70 -11.64 -12.07
C ARG A 61 1.41 -12.84 -11.17
N SER A 62 0.14 -13.22 -11.01
CA SER A 62 -0.27 -14.35 -10.17
C SER A 62 -1.16 -15.35 -10.91
N SER A 63 -0.93 -15.56 -12.21
CA SER A 63 -1.38 -16.77 -12.93
C SER A 63 -0.17 -17.60 -13.32
N GLY A 64 0.57 -18.05 -12.31
CA GLY A 64 1.63 -19.05 -12.40
C GLY A 64 1.39 -20.12 -11.34
N SER A 65 0.16 -20.64 -11.26
CA SER A 65 -0.17 -21.77 -10.40
C SER A 65 0.63 -23.00 -10.85
N ALA A 66 1.35 -23.56 -9.88
CA ALA A 66 2.08 -24.81 -9.94
C ALA A 66 1.28 -25.93 -10.64
N SER A 67 1.88 -26.54 -11.66
CA SER A 67 1.53 -27.90 -12.08
C SER A 67 2.63 -28.83 -11.54
N SER A 68 2.32 -29.48 -10.43
CA SER A 68 3.02 -30.64 -9.90
C SER A 68 3.19 -31.70 -11.00
N LYS A 69 4.39 -32.27 -11.09
CA LYS A 69 4.62 -33.59 -11.69
C LYS A 69 5.56 -34.38 -10.80
N ASP A 70 4.99 -34.88 -9.71
CA ASP A 70 5.37 -36.18 -9.16
C ASP A 70 4.99 -37.26 -10.18
N ALA A 71 5.95 -38.04 -10.70
CA ALA A 71 5.75 -39.45 -11.07
C ALA A 71 7.01 -40.09 -11.68
N LYS A 72 7.55 -41.04 -10.91
CA LYS A 72 8.06 -42.37 -11.30
C LYS A 72 9.37 -42.47 -12.11
N GLN A 73 10.41 -42.86 -11.36
CA GLN A 73 11.30 -44.01 -11.54
C GLN A 73 11.35 -44.68 -12.93
#